data_AF-A4HBJ8-F1
#
_entry.id   AF-A4HBJ8-F1
#
_cell.length_a   1.000
_cell.length_b   1.000
_cell.length_c   1.000
_cell.angle_alpha   90.00
_cell.angle_beta   90.00
_cell.angle_gamma   90.00
#
_symmetry.space_group_name_H-M   'P 1'
#
loop_
_entity.id
_entity.type
_entity.pdbx_description
1 polymer ?
#
loop_
_entity_poly.entity_id
_entity_poly.type
_entity_poly.pdbx_seq_one_letter_code
_entity_poly.pdbx_strand_id
1 'polypeptide(L)'
;MSLFRCTVRRLCGSTGPFLVNSVASSSRMPPHNLKLSHVLGTRQFSLFGVSMNHSKLLVQCTLSSPFYKRDGRSRAVRRRGKVNVLGSIEFECELSNICRGFPLVLGLSCATRGGLLVINGAIFSPVGTSVLEGPELASRQFTYQGPHMNQSHLAEVAIGRRLYRSPLDDIAHIEAAFFSTTDCFGSSSRTWFGHTPVHTVKPELVDSIANLVGAFGIDDTLAEYVEWKARAVDKAERDAWINISNILLPNLEKL
;
A
#
# COMPACT_ATOMS: atom_id res chain seq x y z
N MET A 1 26.02 25.14 -23.08
CA MET A 1 25.14 23.98 -23.34
C MET A 1 24.02 23.98 -22.31
N SER A 2 22.86 24.51 -22.68
CA SER A 2 21.65 24.52 -21.84
C SER A 2 20.44 24.29 -22.73
N LEU A 3 19.92 23.06 -22.72
CA LEU A 3 18.65 22.71 -23.34
C LEU A 3 18.04 21.60 -22.50
N PHE A 4 17.06 21.94 -21.67
CA PHE A 4 15.89 21.13 -21.29
C PHE A 4 15.00 21.99 -20.36
N ARG A 5 14.43 23.05 -20.95
CA ARG A 5 13.21 23.71 -20.49
C ARG A 5 12.22 23.63 -21.66
N CYS A 6 10.95 23.39 -21.36
CA CYS A 6 9.82 23.03 -22.24
C CYS A 6 9.70 21.51 -22.43
N THR A 7 8.69 20.81 -21.92
CA THR A 7 7.25 21.08 -22.12
C THR A 7 6.42 20.27 -21.10
N VAL A 8 6.00 20.90 -19.99
CA VAL A 8 4.88 20.40 -19.15
C VAL A 8 3.97 21.58 -18.82
N ARG A 9 3.42 22.19 -19.88
CA ARG A 9 2.37 23.22 -19.79
C ARG A 9 1.52 23.13 -21.05
N ARG A 10 0.71 22.07 -21.15
CA ARG A 10 -0.48 21.99 -22.02
C ARG A 10 -1.13 20.61 -21.84
N LEU A 11 -1.80 20.42 -20.72
CA LEU A 11 -2.89 19.44 -20.56
C LEU A 11 -3.87 19.84 -19.42
N CYS A 12 -3.75 21.05 -18.86
CA CYS A 12 -4.78 21.65 -18.02
C CYS A 12 -5.64 22.56 -18.89
N GLY A 13 -6.58 21.98 -19.63
CA GLY A 13 -7.53 22.70 -20.43
C GLY A 13 -8.82 21.89 -20.52
N SER A 14 -9.85 22.35 -19.81
CA SER A 14 -11.23 21.87 -19.93
C SER A 14 -11.51 20.44 -19.42
N THR A 15 -11.47 20.26 -18.11
CA THR A 15 -12.41 19.33 -17.45
C THR A 15 -13.43 20.18 -16.72
N GLY A 16 -14.67 20.17 -17.22
CA GLY A 16 -15.82 20.74 -16.52
C GLY A 16 -16.04 20.08 -15.15
N PRO A 17 -17.07 20.47 -14.39
CA PRO A 17 -17.33 19.93 -13.07
C PRO A 17 -17.77 18.47 -13.24
N PHE A 18 -16.80 17.54 -13.23
CA PHE A 18 -17.11 16.13 -13.07
C PHE A 18 -17.61 15.97 -11.64
N LEU A 19 -18.95 15.96 -11.56
CA LEU A 19 -19.72 15.50 -10.42
C LEU A 19 -19.01 14.32 -9.77
N VAL A 20 -18.65 14.51 -8.51
CA VAL A 20 -18.26 13.46 -7.58
C VAL A 20 -19.48 12.55 -7.44
N ASN A 21 -19.65 11.64 -8.38
CA ASN A 21 -20.60 10.55 -8.24
C ASN A 21 -20.08 9.69 -7.08
N SER A 22 -20.67 9.92 -5.91
CA SER A 22 -20.62 9.01 -4.78
C SER A 22 -21.09 7.65 -5.28
N VAL A 23 -20.13 6.80 -5.67
CA VAL A 23 -20.42 5.42 -6.07
C VAL A 23 -20.97 4.73 -4.83
N ALA A 24 -22.24 4.35 -4.91
CA ALA A 24 -22.92 3.51 -3.93
C ALA A 24 -22.03 2.29 -3.61
N SER A 25 -21.38 2.33 -2.45
CA SER A 25 -20.51 1.28 -1.95
C SER A 25 -21.13 0.78 -0.66
N SER A 26 -21.25 -0.54 -0.53
CA SER A 26 -21.83 -1.20 0.65
C SER A 26 -21.26 -0.56 1.92
N SER A 27 -22.09 0.11 2.69
CA SER A 27 -21.67 1.03 3.75
C SER A 27 -21.18 0.26 4.98
N ARG A 28 -19.98 -0.33 4.93
CA ARG A 28 -19.21 -0.58 6.15
C ARG A 28 -18.61 0.76 6.57
N MET A 29 -18.92 1.20 7.77
CA MET A 29 -18.30 2.40 8.35
C MET A 29 -16.84 2.10 8.73
N PRO A 30 -15.92 3.07 8.59
CA PRO A 30 -14.58 2.90 9.13
C PRO A 30 -14.63 2.63 10.64
N PRO A 31 -13.78 1.71 11.16
CA PRO A 31 -13.72 1.43 12.58
C PRO A 31 -13.09 2.59 13.34
N HIS A 32 -13.21 2.56 14.67
CA HIS A 32 -12.48 3.45 15.59
C HIS A 32 -12.68 4.95 15.33
N ASN A 33 -13.84 5.34 14.78
CA ASN A 33 -14.18 6.71 14.38
C ASN A 33 -13.19 7.33 13.38
N LEU A 34 -12.51 6.49 12.58
CA LEU A 34 -11.60 6.96 11.54
C LEU A 34 -12.37 7.58 10.38
N LYS A 35 -11.76 8.59 9.76
CA LYS A 35 -12.24 9.20 8.53
C LYS A 35 -11.50 8.61 7.35
N LEU A 36 -12.25 8.27 6.31
CA LEU A 36 -11.71 7.77 5.05
C LEU A 36 -11.47 8.90 4.07
N SER A 37 -10.32 8.88 3.41
CA SER A 37 -9.99 9.69 2.23
C SER A 37 -9.54 8.78 1.09
N HIS A 38 -10.20 8.89 -0.06
CA HIS A 38 -9.81 8.22 -1.31
C HIS A 38 -10.15 9.17 -2.46
N VAL A 39 -9.20 9.34 -3.37
CA VAL A 39 -9.39 10.09 -4.61
C VAL A 39 -9.29 9.10 -5.77
N LEU A 40 -10.32 9.05 -6.61
CA LEU A 40 -10.33 8.17 -7.78
C LEU A 40 -9.17 8.52 -8.73
N GLY A 41 -8.43 7.50 -9.18
CA GLY A 41 -7.26 7.62 -10.03
C GLY A 41 -5.92 7.44 -9.31
N THR A 42 -5.90 7.39 -7.97
CA THR A 42 -4.63 7.26 -7.20
C THR A 42 -4.35 5.85 -6.71
N ARG A 43 -5.32 4.92 -6.77
CA ARG A 43 -5.23 3.57 -6.18
C ARG A 43 -4.78 3.56 -4.70
N GLN A 44 -4.87 4.69 -4.00
CA GLN A 44 -4.45 4.87 -2.62
C GLN A 44 -5.64 5.36 -1.80
N PHE A 45 -5.77 4.86 -0.58
CA PHE A 45 -6.68 5.44 0.40
C PHE A 45 -5.99 5.58 1.75
N SER A 46 -6.51 6.53 2.53
CA SER A 46 -6.01 6.83 3.86
C SER A 46 -7.16 6.80 4.86
N LEU A 47 -6.92 6.27 6.05
CA LEU A 47 -7.80 6.41 7.21
C LEU A 47 -7.09 7.27 8.24
N PHE A 48 -7.77 8.24 8.84
CA PHE A 48 -7.16 9.08 9.86
C PHE A 48 -8.15 9.49 10.93
N GLY A 49 -7.66 9.64 12.14
CA GLY A 49 -8.48 10.05 13.26
C GLY A 49 -7.68 10.30 14.51
N VAL A 50 -8.42 10.60 15.58
CA VAL A 50 -7.87 10.79 16.92
C VAL A 50 -8.25 9.56 17.72
N SER A 51 -7.26 8.93 18.34
CA SER A 51 -7.41 7.79 19.22
C SER A 51 -7.24 8.21 20.68
N MET A 52 -6.97 7.27 21.59
CA MET A 52 -6.81 7.54 23.02
C MET A 52 -5.74 8.61 23.28
N ASN A 53 -5.93 9.41 24.34
CA ASN A 53 -4.99 10.47 24.77
C ASN A 53 -4.66 11.53 23.72
N HIS A 54 -5.58 11.80 22.77
CA HIS A 54 -5.34 12.69 21.64
C HIS A 54 -4.18 12.24 20.74
N SER A 55 -3.83 10.95 20.77
CA SER A 55 -2.95 10.35 19.78
C SER A 55 -3.61 10.43 18.41
N LYS A 56 -2.80 10.58 17.36
CA LYS A 56 -3.30 10.60 15.99
C LYS A 56 -2.88 9.32 15.31
N LEU A 57 -3.86 8.63 14.74
CA LEU A 57 -3.67 7.45 13.92
C LEU A 57 -3.85 7.84 12.46
N LEU A 58 -2.87 7.52 11.63
CA LEU A 58 -2.92 7.58 10.18
C LEU A 58 -2.68 6.16 9.64
N VAL A 59 -3.54 5.70 8.74
CA VAL A 59 -3.41 4.43 8.05
C VAL A 59 -3.34 4.72 6.57
N GLN A 60 -2.34 4.20 5.88
CA GLN A 60 -2.13 4.42 4.45
C GLN A 60 -2.07 3.09 3.73
N CYS A 61 -2.88 2.92 2.68
CA CYS A 61 -2.87 1.73 1.86
C CYS A 61 -2.80 2.12 0.38
N THR A 62 -1.76 1.63 -0.30
CA THR A 62 -1.55 1.83 -1.74
C THR A 62 -1.78 0.50 -2.44
N LEU A 63 -2.74 0.42 -3.36
CA LEU A 63 -3.03 -0.81 -4.06
C LEU A 63 -2.07 -1.01 -5.22
N SER A 64 -1.35 -2.11 -5.17
CA SER A 64 -0.56 -2.65 -6.27
C SER A 64 -1.35 -2.63 -7.59
N SER A 65 -0.71 -2.21 -8.67
CA SER A 65 -1.34 -2.26 -10.00
C SER A 65 -1.69 -3.71 -10.35
N PRO A 66 -2.88 -3.99 -10.90
CA PRO A 66 -3.20 -5.32 -11.36
C PRO A 66 -2.23 -5.71 -12.48
N PHE A 67 -1.53 -6.82 -12.27
CA PHE A 67 -0.57 -7.33 -13.24
C PHE A 67 -1.25 -7.66 -14.57
N TYR A 68 -0.78 -7.06 -15.66
CA TYR A 68 -1.00 -7.59 -16.99
C TYR A 68 -0.03 -8.75 -17.21
N LYS A 69 -0.55 -9.98 -17.34
CA LYS A 69 0.22 -11.07 -17.94
C LYS A 69 0.65 -10.61 -19.31
N ARG A 70 1.94 -10.29 -19.48
CA ARG A 70 2.54 -10.19 -20.80
C ARG A 70 2.45 -11.58 -21.40
N ASP A 71 1.49 -11.80 -22.28
CA ASP A 71 1.36 -13.04 -23.04
C ASP A 71 2.62 -13.22 -23.89
N GLY A 72 3.59 -13.93 -23.33
CA GLY A 72 4.91 -14.06 -23.91
C GLY A 72 5.78 -14.97 -23.06
N ARG A 73 5.57 -16.28 -23.20
CA ARG A 73 6.47 -17.36 -22.74
C ARG A 73 6.54 -17.60 -21.23
N SER A 74 5.51 -18.24 -20.65
CA SER A 74 5.78 -19.35 -19.73
C SER A 74 4.58 -20.29 -19.64
N ARG A 75 4.62 -21.37 -20.43
CA ARG A 75 3.65 -22.47 -20.40
C ARG A 75 3.92 -23.49 -19.27
N ALA A 76 4.82 -23.20 -18.34
CA ALA A 76 5.37 -24.22 -17.45
C ALA A 76 5.16 -23.97 -15.95
N VAL A 77 3.99 -23.50 -15.50
CA VAL A 77 3.50 -23.80 -14.13
C VAL A 77 1.97 -23.88 -14.11
N ARG A 78 1.41 -24.92 -14.73
CA ARG A 78 0.06 -25.39 -14.40
C ARG A 78 0.20 -26.53 -13.40
N ARG A 79 -0.08 -26.27 -12.12
CA ARG A 79 -0.74 -27.17 -11.15
C ARG A 79 -0.58 -26.66 -9.71
N ARG A 80 -1.61 -25.97 -9.20
CA ARG A 80 -2.38 -26.28 -7.97
C ARG A 80 -3.11 -25.02 -7.48
N GLY A 81 -4.41 -25.17 -7.23
CA GLY A 81 -5.23 -24.22 -6.48
C GLY A 81 -5.69 -22.99 -7.24
N LYS A 82 -6.90 -23.04 -7.81
CA LYS A 82 -7.76 -21.84 -7.91
C LYS A 82 -8.10 -21.42 -6.48
N VAL A 83 -7.21 -20.64 -5.88
CA VAL A 83 -7.52 -19.89 -4.68
C VAL A 83 -7.44 -18.44 -5.13
N ASN A 84 -8.59 -17.88 -5.51
CA ASN A 84 -8.78 -16.44 -5.73
C ASN A 84 -8.69 -15.70 -4.37
N VAL A 85 -7.66 -15.98 -3.57
CA VAL A 85 -7.34 -15.16 -2.42
C VAL A 85 -6.53 -14.01 -3.01
N LEU A 86 -7.13 -12.82 -3.05
CA LEU A 86 -6.33 -11.60 -3.09
C LEU A 86 -5.20 -11.81 -2.07
N GLY A 87 -3.95 -11.72 -2.51
CA GLY A 87 -2.81 -11.76 -1.59
C GLY A 87 -2.96 -10.71 -0.50
N SER A 88 -2.10 -10.73 0.54
CA SER A 88 -2.14 -9.67 1.57
C SER A 88 -2.36 -8.31 0.97
N ILE A 89 -3.22 -7.57 1.64
CA ILE A 89 -3.21 -6.13 1.52
C ILE A 89 -2.19 -5.62 2.52
N GLU A 90 -1.13 -5.02 2.01
CA GLU A 90 -0.12 -4.34 2.83
C GLU A 90 -0.50 -2.87 2.98
N PHE A 91 -0.32 -2.37 4.19
CA PHE A 91 -0.65 -1.01 4.58
C PHE A 91 0.29 -0.54 5.68
N GLU A 92 0.44 0.77 5.82
CA GLU A 92 1.24 1.39 6.87
C GLU A 92 0.32 2.03 7.90
N CYS A 93 0.73 1.98 9.16
CA CYS A 93 0.10 2.74 10.23
C CYS A 93 1.12 3.67 10.87
N GLU A 94 0.72 4.90 11.13
CA GLU A 94 1.50 5.85 11.90
C GLU A 94 0.72 6.31 13.11
N LEU A 95 1.38 6.22 14.27
CA LEU A 95 0.86 6.65 15.54
C LEU A 95 1.75 7.77 16.08
N SER A 96 1.18 8.95 16.20
CA SER A 96 1.85 10.12 16.77
C SER A 96 1.17 10.57 18.06
N ASN A 97 1.92 11.27 18.92
CA ASN A 97 1.44 11.72 20.23
C ASN A 97 0.93 10.55 21.10
N ILE A 98 1.67 9.43 21.11
CA ILE A 98 1.34 8.20 21.85
C ILE A 98 1.23 8.49 23.35
N CYS A 99 2.19 9.24 23.87
CA CYS A 99 2.19 9.74 25.24
C CYS A 99 2.77 11.16 25.27
N ARG A 100 2.40 11.90 26.33
CA ARG A 100 2.81 13.29 26.50
C ARG A 100 4.34 13.40 26.54
N GLY A 101 4.89 14.21 25.64
CA GLY A 101 6.33 14.48 25.59
C GLY A 101 7.15 13.45 24.81
N PHE A 102 6.53 12.42 24.21
CA PHE A 102 7.22 11.51 23.30
C PHE A 102 7.36 12.16 21.91
N PRO A 103 8.59 12.47 21.46
CA PRO A 103 8.80 13.31 20.28
C PRO A 103 8.79 12.52 18.96
N LEU A 104 8.58 11.20 19.01
CA LEU A 104 8.68 10.33 17.85
C LEU A 104 7.30 9.83 17.41
N VAL A 105 7.20 9.55 16.12
CA VAL A 105 6.07 8.85 15.49
C VAL A 105 6.45 7.38 15.36
N LEU A 106 5.56 6.50 15.77
CA LEU A 106 5.69 5.05 15.54
C LEU A 106 5.06 4.72 14.19
N GLY A 107 5.89 4.32 13.23
CA GLY A 107 5.45 3.72 11.97
C GLY A 107 5.41 2.20 12.10
N LEU A 108 4.37 1.57 11.58
CA LEU A 108 4.19 0.12 11.52
C LEU A 108 3.95 -0.29 10.08
N SER A 109 4.70 -1.30 9.62
CA SER A 109 4.45 -1.98 8.35
C SER A 109 3.53 -3.17 8.62
N CYS A 110 2.30 -3.08 8.12
CA CYS A 110 1.23 -4.04 8.43
C CYS A 110 0.76 -4.77 7.16
N ALA A 111 0.15 -5.92 7.36
CA ALA A 111 -0.49 -6.69 6.30
C ALA A 111 -1.76 -7.37 6.80
N THR A 112 -2.75 -7.54 5.92
CA THR A 112 -3.95 -8.34 6.21
C THR A 112 -3.76 -9.77 5.72
N ARG A 113 -4.08 -10.77 6.53
CA ARG A 113 -4.05 -12.20 6.16
C ARG A 113 -5.34 -12.86 6.61
N GLY A 114 -6.28 -13.03 5.67
CA GLY A 114 -7.59 -13.63 5.99
C GLY A 114 -8.38 -12.79 7.00
N GLY A 115 -8.34 -11.46 6.86
CA GLY A 115 -8.96 -10.52 7.81
C GLY A 115 -8.15 -10.23 9.08
N LEU A 116 -7.07 -10.97 9.36
CA LEU A 116 -6.23 -10.76 10.54
C LEU A 116 -5.07 -9.79 10.28
N LEU A 117 -4.69 -9.06 11.32
CA LEU A 117 -3.55 -8.14 11.33
C LEU A 117 -2.24 -8.92 11.47
N VAL A 118 -1.28 -8.58 10.63
CA VAL A 118 0.11 -9.00 10.75
C VAL A 118 1.00 -7.76 10.78
N ILE A 119 1.72 -7.56 11.88
CA ILE A 119 2.72 -6.47 12.01
C ILE A 119 4.07 -7.03 11.58
N ASN A 120 4.61 -6.56 10.46
CA ASN A 120 5.85 -7.07 9.87
C ASN A 120 7.09 -6.27 10.30
N GLY A 121 6.93 -4.98 10.61
CA GLY A 121 8.01 -4.10 11.01
C GLY A 121 7.51 -2.92 11.83
N ALA A 122 8.41 -2.31 12.60
CA ALA A 122 8.15 -1.05 13.28
C ALA A 122 9.39 -0.14 13.22
N ILE A 123 9.13 1.15 13.08
CA ILE A 123 10.13 2.20 12.98
C ILE A 123 9.70 3.38 13.86
N PHE A 124 10.67 4.08 14.45
CA PHE A 124 10.44 5.40 15.01
C PHE A 124 11.01 6.47 14.09
N SER A 125 10.22 7.49 13.78
CA SER A 125 10.65 8.64 12.98
C SER A 125 10.42 9.95 13.76
N PRO A 126 11.25 10.99 13.52
CA PRO A 126 11.04 12.30 14.13
C PRO A 126 9.88 13.09 13.49
N VAL A 127 9.45 12.68 12.30
CA VAL A 127 8.40 13.34 11.50
C VAL A 127 7.45 12.27 10.97
N GLY A 128 6.14 12.51 11.12
CA GLY A 128 5.09 11.66 10.53
C GLY A 128 4.81 12.04 9.07
N THR A 129 4.19 11.15 8.31
CA THR A 129 3.70 11.45 6.96
C THR A 129 2.45 12.30 6.98
N SER A 130 2.29 13.10 5.92
CA SER A 130 1.02 13.73 5.63
C SER A 130 0.06 12.76 4.93
N VAL A 131 -1.25 13.03 5.04
CA VAL A 131 -2.30 12.25 4.35
C VAL A 131 -2.12 12.23 2.82
N LEU A 132 -1.42 13.23 2.27
CA LEU A 132 -1.20 13.44 0.84
C LEU A 132 0.11 12.81 0.33
N GLU A 133 1.08 12.57 1.22
CA GLU A 133 2.33 11.92 0.88
C GLU A 133 2.14 10.41 1.02
N GLY A 134 2.24 9.68 -0.09
CA GLY A 134 2.27 8.21 -0.06
C GLY A 134 3.51 7.68 0.68
N PRO A 135 3.51 6.39 1.04
CA PRO A 135 4.57 5.78 1.86
C PRO A 135 5.96 5.76 1.19
N GLU A 136 6.00 5.87 -0.14
CA GLU A 136 7.21 5.73 -0.97
C GLU A 136 8.01 7.04 -1.13
N LEU A 137 8.21 7.77 -0.02
CA LEU A 137 9.10 8.93 0.01
C LEU A 137 10.56 8.49 -0.16
N ALA A 138 11.27 9.03 -1.16
CA ALA A 138 12.68 8.71 -1.41
C ALA A 138 13.59 8.91 -0.17
N SER A 139 13.26 9.87 0.69
CA SER A 139 13.99 10.12 1.94
C SER A 139 13.95 8.94 2.92
N ARG A 140 12.90 8.09 2.86
CA ARG A 140 12.77 6.91 3.72
C ARG A 140 13.69 5.76 3.31
N GLN A 141 14.20 5.74 2.08
CA GLN A 141 15.10 4.68 1.61
C GLN A 141 16.39 4.59 2.43
N PHE A 142 16.83 5.72 3.00
CA PHE A 142 18.07 5.82 3.75
C PHE A 142 17.88 5.80 5.27
N THR A 143 16.65 5.59 5.76
CA THR A 143 16.37 5.48 7.19
C THR A 143 16.33 4.02 7.63
N TYR A 144 16.77 3.76 8.86
CA TYR A 144 16.66 2.42 9.45
C TYR A 144 15.18 2.00 9.55
N GLN A 145 14.83 0.90 8.90
CA GLN A 145 13.45 0.42 8.75
C GLN A 145 12.97 -0.52 9.87
N GLY A 146 13.80 -0.71 10.91
CA GLY A 146 13.48 -1.64 11.99
C GLY A 146 13.82 -3.10 11.71
N PRO A 147 13.74 -3.96 12.74
CA PRO A 147 13.86 -5.41 12.61
C PRO A 147 12.58 -6.04 12.06
N HIS A 148 12.66 -7.30 11.65
CA HIS A 148 11.46 -8.10 11.40
C HIS A 148 10.70 -8.34 12.70
N MET A 149 9.40 -8.08 12.69
CA MET A 149 8.51 -8.43 13.81
C MET A 149 8.03 -9.87 13.74
N ASN A 150 8.07 -10.50 12.57
CA ASN A 150 7.69 -11.89 12.42
C ASN A 150 8.42 -12.51 11.21
N GLN A 151 8.27 -13.83 11.06
CA GLN A 151 8.84 -14.60 9.96
C GLN A 151 7.77 -15.02 8.93
N SER A 152 6.68 -14.26 8.80
CA SER A 152 5.60 -14.57 7.87
C SER A 152 6.11 -14.70 6.44
N HIS A 153 7.03 -13.83 6.00
CA HIS A 153 7.65 -13.90 4.67
C HIS A 153 8.38 -15.24 4.43
N LEU A 154 9.05 -15.82 5.42
CA LEU A 154 9.68 -17.15 5.30
C LEU A 154 8.63 -18.26 5.26
N ALA A 155 7.57 -18.15 6.05
CA ALA A 155 6.45 -19.09 6.00
C ALA A 155 5.78 -19.09 4.62
N GLU A 156 5.68 -17.94 3.97
CA GLU A 156 5.19 -17.81 2.59
C GLU A 156 6.08 -18.55 1.59
N VAL A 157 7.41 -18.41 1.72
CA VAL A 157 8.37 -19.16 0.88
C VAL A 157 8.21 -20.66 1.10
N ALA A 158 8.05 -21.11 2.35
CA ALA A 158 7.91 -22.53 2.68
C ALA A 158 6.65 -23.18 2.07
N ILE A 159 5.54 -22.44 1.99
CA ILE A 159 4.31 -22.91 1.32
C ILE A 159 4.35 -22.74 -0.21
N GLY A 160 5.49 -22.33 -0.77
CA GLY A 160 5.69 -22.16 -2.20
C GLY A 160 5.02 -20.91 -2.77
N ARG A 161 4.64 -19.94 -1.93
CA ARG A 161 4.17 -18.65 -2.41
C ARG A 161 5.36 -17.88 -2.97
N ARG A 162 5.35 -17.64 -4.27
CA ARG A 162 6.38 -16.87 -4.95
C ARG A 162 5.99 -15.41 -5.00
N LEU A 163 6.96 -14.52 -4.76
CA LEU A 163 6.84 -13.11 -5.14
C LEU A 163 6.63 -13.03 -6.67
N TYR A 164 5.90 -12.01 -7.09
CA TYR A 164 5.53 -11.86 -8.51
C TYR A 164 6.73 -11.67 -9.43
N ARG A 165 7.82 -11.09 -8.92
CA ARG A 165 9.11 -11.02 -9.59
C ARG A 165 10.21 -11.48 -8.64
N SER A 166 11.20 -12.17 -9.19
CA SER A 166 12.38 -12.53 -8.43
C SER A 166 13.16 -11.25 -8.08
N PRO A 167 13.71 -11.12 -6.87
CA PRO A 167 14.72 -10.12 -6.57
C PRO A 167 15.96 -10.22 -7.48
N LEU A 168 16.13 -11.35 -8.17
CA LEU A 168 17.20 -11.61 -9.15
C LEU A 168 16.77 -11.31 -10.60
N ASP A 169 15.51 -10.93 -10.85
CA ASP A 169 15.06 -10.56 -12.19
C ASP A 169 15.49 -9.11 -12.50
N ASP A 170 16.43 -8.97 -13.42
CA ASP A 170 17.16 -7.74 -13.76
C ASP A 170 16.33 -6.68 -14.54
N ILE A 171 15.00 -6.65 -14.34
CA ILE A 171 14.07 -5.74 -15.04
C ILE A 171 14.04 -4.34 -14.38
N ALA A 172 14.85 -4.13 -13.33
CA ALA A 172 14.91 -2.91 -12.53
C ALA A 172 15.25 -1.63 -13.31
N HIS A 173 15.65 -1.74 -14.59
CA HIS A 173 16.08 -0.62 -15.42
C HIS A 173 15.05 -0.12 -16.45
N ILE A 174 13.83 -0.64 -16.50
CA ILE A 174 12.79 0.00 -17.33
C ILE A 174 12.25 1.19 -16.54
N GLU A 175 12.49 2.42 -17.03
CA GLU A 175 12.14 3.69 -16.36
C GLU A 175 10.68 3.74 -15.85
N ALA A 176 9.74 3.10 -16.57
CA ALA A 176 8.34 3.01 -16.17
C ALA A 176 8.07 2.07 -14.97
N ALA A 177 8.95 1.11 -14.71
CA ALA A 177 8.84 0.14 -13.62
C ALA A 177 9.51 0.63 -12.32
N PHE A 178 10.38 1.65 -12.39
CA PHE A 178 11.16 2.10 -11.23
C PHE A 178 10.28 2.53 -10.05
N PHE A 179 9.17 3.23 -10.33
CA PHE A 179 8.21 3.68 -9.31
C PHE A 179 7.07 2.68 -9.05
N SER A 180 7.12 1.50 -9.68
CA SER A 180 6.12 0.47 -9.47
C SER A 180 6.50 -0.41 -8.29
N THR A 181 5.75 -0.31 -7.20
CA THR A 181 5.94 -1.15 -6.00
C THR A 181 5.71 -2.64 -6.26
N THR A 182 5.09 -3.00 -7.39
CA THR A 182 4.92 -4.39 -7.84
C THR A 182 6.06 -4.90 -8.71
N ASP A 183 6.69 -4.01 -9.47
CA ASP A 183 7.67 -4.41 -10.50
C ASP A 183 9.11 -4.14 -10.08
N CYS A 184 9.35 -3.24 -9.12
CA CYS A 184 10.66 -2.90 -8.61
C CYS A 184 10.78 -3.24 -7.11
N PHE A 185 11.43 -4.37 -6.84
CA PHE A 185 11.65 -4.86 -5.47
C PHE A 185 12.50 -3.91 -4.62
N GLY A 186 13.44 -3.19 -5.23
CA GLY A 186 14.37 -2.30 -4.51
C GLY A 186 13.82 -0.93 -4.16
N SER A 187 12.69 -0.50 -4.73
CA SER A 187 12.16 0.86 -4.54
C SER A 187 10.92 0.93 -3.65
N SER A 188 10.45 -0.20 -3.11
CA SER A 188 9.25 -0.24 -2.27
C SER A 188 9.56 -0.36 -0.78
N SER A 189 8.86 0.43 0.03
CA SER A 189 8.90 0.32 1.51
C SER A 189 8.45 -1.05 2.00
N ARG A 190 7.52 -1.69 1.27
CA ARG A 190 6.96 -3.02 1.57
C ARG A 190 7.97 -4.15 1.59
N THR A 191 8.99 -4.02 0.76
CA THR A 191 10.08 -4.98 0.64
C THR A 191 11.31 -4.51 1.41
N TRP A 192 11.16 -3.51 2.29
CA TRP A 192 12.28 -2.83 2.96
C TRP A 192 13.31 -2.34 1.95
N PHE A 193 12.87 -1.85 0.79
CA PHE A 193 13.75 -1.44 -0.31
C PHE A 193 14.70 -2.55 -0.77
N GLY A 194 14.20 -3.79 -0.70
CA GLY A 194 14.91 -5.01 -1.03
C GLY A 194 15.91 -5.49 0.04
N HIS A 195 15.89 -4.91 1.23
CA HIS A 195 16.71 -5.32 2.35
C HIS A 195 16.00 -6.37 3.22
N THR A 196 16.75 -7.33 3.75
CA THR A 196 16.26 -8.25 4.81
C THR A 196 16.97 -7.90 6.11
N PRO A 197 16.28 -7.29 7.11
CA PRO A 197 16.84 -7.01 8.42
C PRO A 197 17.53 -8.23 9.05
N VAL A 198 18.70 -7.98 9.67
CA VAL A 198 19.49 -9.03 10.35
C VAL A 198 18.74 -9.61 11.56
N HIS A 199 17.96 -8.78 12.24
CA HIS A 199 17.28 -9.16 13.47
C HIS A 199 15.80 -9.43 13.24
N THR A 200 15.31 -10.52 13.84
CA THR A 200 13.88 -10.75 14.07
C THR A 200 13.63 -10.60 15.56
N VAL A 201 12.61 -9.84 15.92
CA VAL A 201 12.21 -9.59 17.30
C VAL A 201 11.68 -10.88 17.94
N LYS A 202 11.92 -11.04 19.25
CA LYS A 202 11.36 -12.16 20.02
C LYS A 202 9.83 -12.09 20.05
N PRO A 203 9.11 -13.21 19.90
CA PRO A 203 7.65 -13.22 19.86
C PRO A 203 6.97 -12.49 21.03
N GLU A 204 7.50 -12.63 22.25
CA GLU A 204 6.88 -12.01 23.45
C GLU A 204 6.89 -10.48 23.39
N LEU A 205 7.93 -9.89 22.78
CA LEU A 205 7.99 -8.45 22.55
C LEU A 205 7.05 -8.03 21.42
N VAL A 206 6.88 -8.86 20.40
CA VAL A 206 5.94 -8.60 19.29
C VAL A 206 4.50 -8.61 19.82
N ASP A 207 4.16 -9.58 20.66
CA ASP A 207 2.85 -9.66 21.32
C ASP A 207 2.60 -8.43 22.21
N SER A 208 3.62 -7.97 22.94
CA SER A 208 3.54 -6.75 23.75
C SER A 208 3.32 -5.50 22.89
N ILE A 209 3.99 -5.40 21.74
CA ILE A 209 3.80 -4.32 20.77
C ILE A 209 2.39 -4.39 20.18
N ALA A 210 1.93 -5.57 19.77
CA ALA A 210 0.59 -5.79 19.22
C ALA A 210 -0.51 -5.37 20.21
N ASN A 211 -0.37 -5.76 21.49
CA ASN A 211 -1.28 -5.35 22.56
C ASN A 211 -1.27 -3.84 22.77
N LEU A 212 -0.09 -3.20 22.77
CA LEU A 212 0.03 -1.75 22.90
C LEU A 212 -0.68 -1.02 21.76
N VAL A 213 -0.42 -1.40 20.51
CA VAL A 213 -0.97 -0.71 19.34
C VAL A 213 -2.45 -1.01 19.11
N GLY A 214 -2.90 -2.21 19.53
CA GLY A 214 -4.31 -2.58 19.57
C GLY A 214 -5.14 -1.63 20.42
N ALA A 215 -4.58 -1.17 21.55
CA ALA A 215 -5.21 -0.15 22.40
C ALA A 215 -5.46 1.18 21.64
N PHE A 216 -4.66 1.49 20.61
CA PHE A 216 -4.82 2.67 19.78
C PHE A 216 -5.70 2.46 18.54
N GLY A 217 -6.31 1.28 18.38
CA GLY A 217 -7.17 0.93 17.24
C GLY A 217 -6.43 0.32 16.06
N ILE A 218 -5.21 -0.19 16.26
CA ILE A 218 -4.47 -0.98 15.26
C ILE A 218 -4.68 -2.46 15.60
N ASP A 219 -5.80 -3.01 15.12
CA ASP A 219 -6.29 -4.35 15.48
C ASP A 219 -6.81 -5.13 14.25
N ASP A 220 -7.32 -6.34 14.48
CA ASP A 220 -7.93 -7.17 13.42
C ASP A 220 -9.17 -6.51 12.82
N THR A 221 -9.93 -5.73 13.59
CA THR A 221 -11.08 -4.95 13.09
C THR A 221 -10.64 -3.96 12.01
N LEU A 222 -9.54 -3.25 12.25
CA LEU A 222 -8.93 -2.35 11.27
C LEU A 222 -8.43 -3.14 10.05
N ALA A 223 -7.74 -4.26 10.26
CA ALA A 223 -7.22 -5.09 9.17
C ALA A 223 -8.34 -5.62 8.26
N GLU A 224 -9.44 -6.13 8.82
CA GLU A 224 -10.61 -6.58 8.07
C GLU A 224 -11.22 -5.45 7.24
N TYR A 225 -11.34 -4.25 7.83
CA TYR A 225 -11.87 -3.09 7.12
C TYR A 225 -10.94 -2.64 5.98
N VAL A 226 -9.64 -2.59 6.21
CA VAL A 226 -8.63 -2.25 5.19
C VAL A 226 -8.71 -3.25 4.03
N GLU A 227 -8.81 -4.55 4.31
CA GLU A 227 -8.93 -5.58 3.29
C GLU A 227 -10.21 -5.42 2.45
N TRP A 228 -11.35 -5.18 3.11
CA TRP A 228 -12.61 -4.91 2.43
C TRP A 228 -12.52 -3.64 1.57
N LYS A 229 -11.97 -2.56 2.11
CA LYS A 229 -11.90 -1.27 1.42
C LYS A 229 -10.94 -1.31 0.24
N ALA A 230 -9.82 -2.01 0.37
CA ALA A 230 -8.87 -2.26 -0.72
C ALA A 230 -9.56 -2.92 -1.92
N ARG A 231 -10.40 -3.93 -1.69
CA ARG A 231 -11.18 -4.57 -2.76
C ARG A 231 -12.19 -3.62 -3.41
N ALA A 232 -12.84 -2.79 -2.60
CA ALA A 232 -13.80 -1.80 -3.09
C ALA A 232 -13.12 -0.71 -3.95
N VAL A 233 -11.97 -0.19 -3.50
CA VAL A 233 -11.16 0.78 -4.25
C VAL A 233 -10.64 0.15 -5.53
N ASP A 234 -10.07 -1.05 -5.49
CA ASP A 234 -9.57 -1.72 -6.69
C ASP A 234 -10.67 -1.90 -7.75
N LYS A 235 -11.88 -2.29 -7.32
CA LYS A 235 -13.03 -2.40 -8.23
C LYS A 235 -13.40 -1.03 -8.82
N ALA A 236 -13.53 0.01 -7.99
CA ALA A 236 -13.90 1.34 -8.45
C ALA A 236 -12.89 1.93 -9.44
N GLU A 237 -11.59 1.74 -9.19
CA GLU A 237 -10.50 2.17 -10.08
C GLU A 237 -10.54 1.41 -11.41
N ARG A 238 -10.77 0.09 -11.37
CA ARG A 238 -10.91 -0.72 -12.60
C ARG A 238 -12.13 -0.30 -13.41
N ASP A 239 -13.28 -0.13 -12.76
CA ASP A 239 -14.53 0.26 -13.42
C ASP A 239 -14.38 1.65 -14.07
N ALA A 240 -13.74 2.60 -13.36
CA ALA A 240 -13.45 3.92 -13.90
C ALA A 240 -12.51 3.87 -15.12
N TRP A 241 -11.45 3.06 -15.04
CA TRP A 241 -10.51 2.88 -16.16
C TRP A 241 -11.17 2.25 -17.38
N ILE A 242 -12.02 1.24 -17.20
CA ILE A 242 -12.81 0.62 -18.27
C ILE A 242 -13.72 1.64 -18.93
N ASN A 243 -14.43 2.44 -18.13
CA ASN A 243 -15.33 3.48 -18.65
C ASN A 243 -14.58 4.52 -19.48
N ILE A 244 -13.44 5.01 -19.01
CA ILE A 244 -12.59 5.95 -19.77
C ILE A 244 -12.09 5.30 -21.07
N SER A 245 -11.63 4.04 -20.99
CA SER A 245 -11.12 3.30 -22.16
C SER A 245 -12.21 3.11 -23.22
N ASN A 246 -13.43 2.76 -22.82
CA ASN A 246 -14.57 2.57 -23.72
C ASN A 246 -15.03 3.88 -24.37
N ILE A 247 -14.81 5.03 -23.74
CA ILE A 247 -15.09 6.34 -24.34
C ILE A 247 -14.02 6.71 -25.37
N LEU A 248 -12.75 6.38 -25.11
CA LEU A 248 -11.63 6.79 -25.95
C LEU A 248 -11.40 5.87 -27.15
N LEU A 249 -11.55 4.55 -27.00
CA LEU A 249 -11.26 3.57 -28.06
C LEU A 249 -12.09 3.77 -29.35
N PRO A 250 -13.42 3.99 -29.31
CA PRO A 250 -14.22 4.24 -30.51
C PRO A 250 -13.89 5.56 -31.23
N ASN A 251 -13.21 6.48 -30.55
CA ASN A 251 -12.80 7.77 -31.10
C ASN A 251 -11.38 7.73 -31.69
N LEU A 252 -10.55 6.77 -31.27
CA LEU A 252 -9.23 6.51 -31.84
C LEU A 252 -9.30 5.78 -33.18
N GLU A 253 -10.30 4.93 -33.39
CA GLU A 253 -10.53 4.25 -34.69
C GLU A 253 -11.07 5.18 -35.80
N LYS A 254 -11.37 6.44 -35.46
CA LYS A 254 -11.86 7.47 -36.40
C LYS A 254 -10.79 8.50 -36.78
N LEU A 255 -9.59 8.40 -36.22
CA LEU A 255 -8.41 9.23 -36.53
C LEU A 255 -7.45 8.45 -37.44
#